data_AF-A0A9Q3EJU5-F1
#
_entry.id   AF-A0A9Q3EJU5-F1
#
_cell.length_a   1.000
_cell.length_b   1.000
_cell.length_c   1.000
_cell.angle_alpha   90.00
_cell.angle_beta   90.00
_cell.angle_gamma   90.00
#
_symmetry.space_group_name_H-M   'P 1'
#
loop_
_entity.id
_entity.type
_entity.pdbx_description
1 polymer ?
#
loop_
_entity_poly.entity_id
_entity_poly.type
_entity_poly.pdbx_seq_one_letter_code
_entity_poly.pdbx_strand_id
1 'polypeptide(L)'
;MKTPDSFNGTQAHELRGYIQSCRLIFQKDPENFSYDRKKVLYSIAFLTGRPGKWIESYLSNISSEDQSYLVNNWQLFETQLFTLFGDPNEVRKAEQELDDLRMKEWS
;
A
#
# COMPACT_ATOMS: atom_id res chain seq x y z
N MET A 1 -0.22 4.86 -20.53
CA MET A 1 -0.67 3.95 -19.44
C MET A 1 -1.68 4.69 -18.60
N LYS A 2 -2.73 4.02 -18.10
CA LYS A 2 -3.57 4.63 -17.05
C LYS A 2 -2.73 4.66 -15.77
N THR A 3 -2.61 5.83 -15.16
CA THR A 3 -2.03 6.02 -13.83
C THR A 3 -3.03 5.57 -12.77
N PRO A 4 -2.61 5.27 -11.54
CA PRO A 4 -3.54 5.08 -10.42
C PRO A 4 -4.34 6.37 -10.20
N ASP A 5 -5.56 6.23 -9.71
CA ASP A 5 -6.26 7.35 -9.08
C ASP A 5 -5.53 7.74 -7.79
N SER A 6 -5.51 9.04 -7.46
CA SER A 6 -4.87 9.50 -6.24
C SER A 6 -5.63 9.04 -4.99
N PHE A 7 -4.90 8.62 -3.96
CA PHE A 7 -5.48 8.26 -2.66
C PHE A 7 -5.22 9.37 -1.63
N ASN A 8 -6.29 9.99 -1.13
CA ASN A 8 -6.21 11.11 -0.18
C ASN A 8 -6.48 10.70 1.29
N GLY A 9 -6.86 9.44 1.51
CA GLY A 9 -7.21 8.91 2.83
C GLY A 9 -8.54 9.40 3.41
N THR A 10 -9.46 9.94 2.60
CA THR A 10 -10.82 10.32 3.05
C THR A 10 -11.71 9.10 3.21
N GLN A 11 -11.67 8.17 2.25
CA GLN A 11 -12.45 6.93 2.27
C GLN A 11 -11.50 5.74 2.40
N ALA A 12 -11.49 5.09 3.57
CA ALA A 12 -10.54 4.02 3.86
C ALA A 12 -10.67 2.81 2.91
N HIS A 13 -11.89 2.49 2.45
CA HIS A 13 -12.16 1.41 1.52
C HIS A 13 -11.56 1.63 0.11
N GLU A 14 -11.21 2.86 -0.27
CA GLU A 14 -10.55 3.15 -1.55
C GLU A 14 -9.09 2.70 -1.57
N LEU A 15 -8.46 2.52 -0.40
CA LEU A 15 -7.05 2.13 -0.29
C LEU A 15 -6.76 0.82 -1.02
N ARG A 16 -7.68 -0.15 -0.93
CA ARG A 16 -7.53 -1.43 -1.61
C ARG A 16 -7.52 -1.26 -3.13
N GLY A 17 -8.46 -0.49 -3.67
CA GLY A 17 -8.53 -0.22 -5.12
C GLY A 17 -7.28 0.50 -5.63
N TYR A 18 -6.79 1.46 -4.85
CA TYR A 18 -5.54 2.17 -5.11
C TYR A 18 -4.34 1.21 -5.19
N ILE A 19 -4.13 0.37 -4.16
CA ILE A 19 -3.02 -0.59 -4.11
C ILE A 19 -3.09 -1.62 -5.26
N GLN A 20 -4.28 -2.11 -5.59
CA GLN A 20 -4.44 -3.03 -6.72
C GLN A 20 -4.08 -2.37 -8.06
N SER A 21 -4.43 -1.10 -8.24
CA SER A 21 -4.07 -0.33 -9.43
C SER A 21 -2.55 -0.18 -9.57
N CYS A 22 -1.85 0.12 -8.46
CA CYS A 22 -0.38 0.16 -8.44
C CYS A 22 0.23 -1.19 -8.84
N ARG A 23 -0.23 -2.30 -8.23
CA ARG A 23 0.26 -3.66 -8.52
C ARG A 23 0.09 -4.04 -9.99
N LEU A 24 -1.05 -3.70 -10.59
CA LEU A 24 -1.30 -3.97 -12.01
C LEU A 24 -0.31 -3.21 -12.91
N ILE A 25 0.01 -1.96 -12.59
CA ILE A 25 1.00 -1.16 -13.32
C ILE A 25 2.39 -1.79 -13.20
N PHE A 26 2.78 -2.22 -12.00
CA PHE A 26 4.08 -2.86 -11.78
C PHE A 26 4.22 -4.17 -12.55
N GLN A 27 3.16 -4.97 -12.61
CA GLN A 27 3.13 -6.21 -13.39
C GLN A 27 3.18 -5.97 -14.90
N LYS A 28 2.62 -4.84 -15.36
CA LYS A 28 2.62 -4.49 -16.78
C LYS A 28 3.99 -3.98 -17.28
N ASP A 29 4.82 -3.44 -16.40
CA ASP A 29 6.12 -2.86 -16.72
C ASP A 29 7.20 -3.32 -15.72
N PRO A 30 7.51 -4.64 -15.67
CA PRO A 30 8.39 -5.21 -14.66
C PRO A 30 9.85 -4.73 -14.80
N GLU A 31 10.28 -4.33 -16.00
CA GLU A 31 11.62 -3.77 -16.22
C GLU A 31 11.77 -2.44 -15.51
N ASN A 32 10.78 -1.55 -15.65
CA ASN A 32 10.79 -0.27 -14.96
C ASN A 32 10.54 -0.43 -13.46
N PHE A 33 9.70 -1.38 -13.03
CA PHE A 33 9.38 -1.66 -11.62
C PHE A 33 10.17 -2.85 -11.04
N SER A 34 11.42 -2.99 -11.46
CA SER A 34 12.36 -4.06 -11.08
C SER A 34 12.80 -4.06 -9.61
N TYR A 35 12.68 -2.93 -8.93
CA TYR A 35 13.05 -2.78 -7.52
C TYR A 35 11.90 -2.17 -6.72
N ASP A 36 11.75 -2.62 -5.48
CA ASP A 36 10.70 -2.15 -4.58
C ASP A 36 10.76 -0.64 -4.35
N ARG A 37 11.96 -0.05 -4.32
CA ARG A 37 12.12 1.40 -4.23
C ARG A 37 11.37 2.16 -5.31
N LYS A 38 11.40 1.67 -6.55
CA LYS A 38 10.68 2.31 -7.66
C LYS A 38 9.16 2.19 -7.51
N LYS A 39 8.68 1.03 -7.03
CA LYS A 39 7.25 0.78 -6.75
C LYS A 39 6.72 1.71 -5.66
N VAL A 40 7.48 1.84 -4.57
CA VAL A 40 7.12 2.71 -3.45
C VAL A 40 7.14 4.17 -3.87
N LEU A 41 8.23 4.66 -4.47
CA LEU A 41 8.32 6.05 -4.94
C LEU A 41 7.21 6.41 -5.95
N TYR A 42 6.91 5.50 -6.87
CA TYR A 42 5.81 5.69 -7.81
C TYR A 42 4.46 5.83 -7.08
N SER A 43 4.18 4.95 -6.11
CA SER A 43 2.95 5.03 -5.32
C SER A 43 2.90 6.33 -4.50
N ILE A 44 4.00 6.74 -3.89
CA ILE A 44 4.06 7.99 -3.12
C ILE A 44 3.61 9.20 -3.96
N ALA A 45 3.94 9.24 -5.25
CA ALA A 45 3.53 10.33 -6.14
C ALA A 45 2.01 10.48 -6.32
N PHE A 46 1.23 9.44 -5.99
CA PHE A 46 -0.24 9.44 -6.06
C PHE A 46 -0.90 9.50 -4.67
N LEU A 47 -0.11 9.54 -3.59
CA LEU A 47 -0.63 9.83 -2.26
C LEU A 47 -0.85 11.34 -2.10
N THR A 48 -2.04 11.70 -1.65
CA THR A 48 -2.42 13.10 -1.39
C THR A 48 -3.03 13.20 0.01
N GLY A 49 -3.47 14.39 0.42
CA GLY A 49 -4.20 14.55 1.68
C GLY A 49 -3.40 14.07 2.91
N ARG A 50 -4.03 13.24 3.76
CA ARG A 50 -3.40 12.74 5.00
C ARG A 50 -2.26 11.75 4.73
N PRO A 51 -2.40 10.73 3.86
CA PRO A 51 -1.31 9.85 3.47
C PRO A 51 -0.10 10.59 2.89
N GLY A 52 -0.35 11.59 2.02
CA GLY A 52 0.71 12.42 1.44
C GLY A 52 1.53 13.15 2.50
N LYS A 53 0.86 13.84 3.43
CA LYS A 53 1.55 14.55 4.54
C LYS A 53 2.34 13.61 5.45
N TRP A 54 1.80 12.43 5.71
CA TRP A 54 2.49 11.41 6.51
C TRP A 54 3.80 10.98 5.84
N ILE A 55 3.75 10.65 4.54
CA ILE A 55 4.95 10.17 3.86
C ILE A 55 5.96 11.29 3.60
N GLU A 56 5.52 12.52 3.33
CA GLU A 56 6.41 13.69 3.26
C GLU A 56 7.16 13.91 4.57
N SER A 57 6.47 13.79 5.70
CA SER A 57 7.07 13.88 7.03
C SER A 57 8.07 12.75 7.25
N TYR A 58 7.74 11.51 6.83
CA TYR A 58 8.67 10.39 6.91
C TYR A 58 9.93 10.65 6.07
N LEU A 59 9.78 11.05 4.81
CA LEU A 59 10.88 11.32 3.89
C LEU A 59 11.79 12.46 4.36
N SER A 60 11.21 13.51 4.94
CA SER A 60 11.96 14.65 5.50
C SER A 60 12.84 14.27 6.69
N ASN A 61 12.51 13.18 7.38
CA ASN A 61 13.24 12.69 8.54
C ASN A 61 14.22 11.56 8.20
N ILE A 62 14.33 11.12 6.94
CA ILE A 62 15.31 10.11 6.52
C ILE A 62 16.71 10.75 6.53
N SER A 63 17.46 10.47 7.59
CA SER A 63 18.84 10.97 7.80
C SER A 63 19.91 9.91 7.52
N SER A 64 19.55 8.63 7.38
CA SER A 64 20.48 7.52 7.12
C SER A 64 19.87 6.41 6.26
N GLU A 65 20.73 5.53 5.72
CA GLU A 65 20.33 4.33 4.96
C GLU A 65 19.43 3.39 5.78
N ASP A 66 19.65 3.26 7.10
CA ASP A 66 18.81 2.46 7.99
C ASP A 66 17.38 2.97 8.11
N GLN A 67 17.14 4.28 7.95
CA GLN A 67 15.81 4.88 8.03
C GLN A 67 15.04 4.79 6.70
N SER A 68 15.63 4.20 5.66
CA SER A 68 15.00 4.07 4.34
C SER A 68 14.24 2.75 4.14
N TYR A 69 14.05 1.95 5.19
CA TYR A 69 13.43 0.62 5.09
C TYR A 69 12.01 0.66 4.49
N LEU A 70 11.22 1.70 4.78
CA LEU A 70 9.87 1.84 4.24
C LEU A 70 9.90 2.13 2.74
N VAL A 71 10.83 2.96 2.28
CA VAL A 71 10.94 3.29 0.84
C VAL A 71 11.57 2.18 0.03
N ASN A 72 12.35 1.29 0.65
CA ASN A 72 13.05 0.20 -0.04
C ASN A 72 12.32 -1.15 0.00
N ASN A 73 11.17 -1.24 0.67
CA ASN A 73 10.42 -2.48 0.79
C ASN A 73 8.93 -2.23 0.54
N TRP A 74 8.42 -2.80 -0.56
CA TRP A 74 7.03 -2.61 -0.98
C TRP A 74 6.04 -3.14 0.06
N GLN A 75 6.33 -4.32 0.62
CA GLN A 75 5.45 -5.00 1.56
C GLN A 75 5.34 -4.22 2.88
N LEU A 76 6.44 -3.66 3.38
CA LEU A 76 6.44 -2.81 4.58
C LEU A 76 5.68 -1.51 4.34
N PHE A 77 5.90 -0.85 3.20
CA PHE A 77 5.15 0.33 2.81
C PHE A 77 3.65 0.06 2.76
N GLU A 78 3.23 -0.99 2.07
CA GLU A 78 1.83 -1.38 1.95
C GLU A 78 1.21 -1.67 3.33
N THR A 79 1.90 -2.44 4.17
CA THR A 79 1.44 -2.78 5.52
C THR A 79 1.22 -1.54 6.38
N GLN A 80 2.18 -0.61 6.37
CA GLN A 80 2.05 0.65 7.12
C GLN A 80 0.91 1.51 6.58
N LEU A 81 0.74 1.57 5.25
CA LEU A 81 -0.34 2.32 4.64
C LEU A 81 -1.72 1.78 5.03
N PHE A 82 -1.91 0.44 5.04
CA PHE A 82 -3.15 -0.18 5.53
C PHE A 82 -3.34 -0.02 7.04
N THR A 83 -2.27 -0.09 7.83
CA THR A 83 -2.35 0.10 9.29
C THR A 83 -2.83 1.50 9.65
N LEU A 84 -2.39 2.52 8.90
CA LEU A 84 -2.68 3.92 9.20
C LEU A 84 -3.95 4.44 8.52
N PHE A 85 -4.28 3.94 7.33
CA PHE A 85 -5.33 4.50 6.47
C PHE A 85 -6.32 3.47 5.92
N GLY A 86 -6.13 2.18 6.21
CA GLY A 86 -7.04 1.12 5.81
C GLY A 86 -8.30 1.05 6.67
N ASP A 87 -9.31 0.34 6.17
CA ASP A 87 -10.54 0.10 6.93
C ASP A 87 -10.29 -1.01 7.96
N PRO A 88 -10.46 -0.75 9.27
CA PRO A 88 -10.27 -1.75 10.31
C PRO A 88 -11.22 -2.96 10.16
N ASN A 89 -12.37 -2.76 9.51
CA ASN A 89 -13.35 -3.81 9.30
C ASN A 89 -13.01 -4.71 8.11
N GLU A 90 -12.26 -4.23 7.10
CA GLU A 90 -11.78 -5.09 6.02
C GLU A 90 -10.76 -6.11 6.52
N VAL A 91 -9.88 -5.72 7.44
CA VAL A 91 -8.92 -6.64 8.07
C VAL A 91 -9.65 -7.75 8.82
N ARG A 92 -10.63 -7.38 9.67
CA ARG A 92 -11.46 -8.34 10.40
C ARG A 92 -12.27 -9.24 9.49
N LYS A 93 -12.79 -8.71 8.39
CA LYS A 93 -13.59 -9.47 7.44
C LYS A 93 -12.74 -10.49 6.67
N ALA A 94 -11.53 -10.12 6.26
CA ALA A 94 -10.59 -11.06 5.65
C ALA A 94 -10.18 -12.18 6.62
N GLU A 95 -9.96 -11.86 7.91
CA GLU A 95 -9.69 -12.87 8.95
C GLU A 95 -10.90 -13.80 9.17
N GLN A 96 -12.11 -13.26 9.22
CA GLN A 96 -13.35 -14.04 9.33
C GLN A 96 -13.58 -14.94 8.12
N GLU A 97 -13.37 -14.44 6.90
CA GLU A 97 -13.51 -15.24 5.67
C GLU A 97 -12.49 -16.39 5.62
N LEU A 98 -11.27 -16.20 6.13
CA LEU A 98 -10.28 -17.27 6.25
C LEU A 98 -10.67 -18.33 7.28
N ASP A 99 -11.26 -17.93 8.40
CA ASP A 99 -11.74 -18.86 9.43
C ASP A 99 -12.96 -19.65 8.93
N ASP A 100 -13.89 -18.99 8.23
CA ASP A 100 -15.06 -19.60 7.59
C ASP A 100 -14.68 -20.60 6.49
N LEU A 101 -13.65 -20.30 5.69
CA LEU A 101 -13.13 -21.23 4.67
C LEU A 101 -12.53 -22.49 5.31
N ARG A 102 -11.77 -22.32 6.39
CA ARG A 102 -11.17 -23.43 7.13
C ARG A 102 -12.22 -24.32 7.81
N MET A 103 -13.33 -23.77 8.30
CA MET A 103 -14.41 -24.57 8.87
C MET A 103 -15.19 -25.39 7.83
N LYS A 104 -15.32 -24.90 6.60
CA LYS A 104 -16.00 -25.63 5.51
C LYS A 104 -15.20 -26.82 4.97
N GLU A 105 -13.88 -26.85 5.12
CA GLU A 105 -13.07 -28.00 4.69
C GLU A 105 -13.20 -29.22 5.63
N TRP A 106 -13.82 -29.05 6.79
CA TRP A 106 -13.95 -30.09 7.83
C TRP A 106 -15.41 -30.55 8.04
N SER A 107 -16.35 -30.08 7.20
CA SER A 107 -17.77 -30.48 7.19
C SER A 107 -18.12 -31.28 5.95
#